data_AF-A0A0U4EZR5-F1
#
_entry.id   AF-A0A0U4EZR5-F1
#
_cell.length_a   1.000
_cell.length_b   1.000
_cell.length_c   1.000
_cell.angle_alpha   90.00
_cell.angle_beta   90.00
_cell.angle_gamma   90.00
#
_symmetry.space_group_name_H-M   'P 1'
#
loop_
_entity.id
_entity.type
_entity.pdbx_description
1 polymer ?
#
loop_
_entity_poly.entity_id
_entity_poly.type
_entity_poly.pdbx_seq_one_letter_code
_entity_poly.pdbx_strand_id
1 'polypeptide(L)' 'MCSIKELKRKIEETRQEMYKAYESDPNDPKFLSISQSLDVLLNKYSQALKKVKKPDIDGDSY' A
#
# COMPACT_ATOMS: atom_id res chain seq x y z
N MET A 1 1.37 -5.11 14.77
CA MET A 1 1.13 -4.02 13.80
C MET A 1 2.28 -4.00 12.82
N CYS A 2 2.05 -4.04 11.50
CA CYS A 2 3.16 -3.84 10.56
C CYS A 2 3.69 -2.42 10.70
N SER A 3 5.01 -2.28 10.81
CA SER A 3 5.68 -0.98 10.82
C SER A 3 5.52 -0.29 9.47
N ILE A 4 5.54 1.04 9.46
CA ILE A 4 5.61 1.87 8.24
C ILE A 4 6.78 1.43 7.34
N LYS A 5 7.91 1.01 7.96
CA LYS A 5 9.08 0.50 7.22
C LYS A 5 8.78 -0.82 6.52
N GLU A 6 8.04 -1.72 7.18
CA GLU A 6 7.63 -3.00 6.59
C GLU A 6 6.61 -2.81 5.47
N LEU A 7 5.66 -1.87 5.64
CA LEU A 7 4.71 -1.53 4.59
C LEU A 7 5.42 -0.98 3.35
N LYS A 8 6.41 -0.09 3.54
CA LYS A 8 7.26 0.41 2.44
C LYS A 8 7.97 -0.72 1.70
N ARG A 9 8.58 -1.65 2.44
CA ARG A 9 9.28 -2.80 1.83
C ARG A 9 8.33 -3.65 0.99
N LYS A 10 7.17 -4.00 1.55
CA LYS A 10 6.15 -4.80 0.85
C LYS A 10 5.59 -4.09 -0.38
N ILE A 11 5.38 -2.78 -0.31
CA ILE A 11 4.95 -1.97 -1.45
C ILE A 11 5.98 -2.08 -2.58
N GLU A 12 7.26 -1.93 -2.28
CA GLU A 12 8.31 -1.99 -3.30
C GLU A 12 8.45 -3.40 -3.90
N GLU A 13 8.43 -4.44 -3.07
CA GLU A 13 8.43 -5.84 -3.52
C GLU A 13 7.24 -6.12 -4.46
N THR A 14 6.03 -5.74 -4.04
CA THR A 14 4.80 -5.95 -4.83
C THR A 14 4.81 -5.13 -6.11
N ARG A 15 5.36 -3.91 -6.08
CA ARG A 15 5.48 -3.04 -7.26
C ARG A 15 6.41 -3.65 -8.31
N GLN A 16 7.53 -4.23 -7.88
CA GLN A 16 8.45 -4.93 -8.79
C GLN A 16 7.81 -6.18 -9.40
N GLU A 17 7.06 -6.95 -8.61
CA GLU A 17 6.29 -8.09 -9.12
C GLU A 17 5.21 -7.66 -10.12
N MET A 18 4.53 -6.55 -9.84
CA MET A 18 3.51 -5.99 -10.74
C MET A 18 4.11 -5.62 -12.09
N TYR A 19 5.27 -4.95 -12.11
CA TYR A 19 5.95 -4.59 -13.35
C TYR A 19 6.41 -5.82 -14.12
N LYS A 20 6.98 -6.82 -13.45
CA LYS A 20 7.36 -8.09 -14.11
C LYS A 20 6.15 -8.80 -14.73
N ALA A 21 5.01 -8.79 -14.04
CA ALA A 21 3.77 -9.37 -14.58
C ALA A 21 3.27 -8.58 -15.79
N TYR A 22 3.28 -7.25 -15.72
CA TYR A 22 2.88 -6.36 -16.82
C TYR A 22 3.77 -6.52 -18.06
N GLU A 23 5.09 -6.61 -17.88
CA GLU A 23 6.04 -6.83 -18.98
C GLU A 23 5.87 -8.19 -19.63
N SER A 24 5.47 -9.21 -18.86
CA SER A 24 5.23 -10.55 -19.36
C SER A 24 3.91 -10.64 -20.14
N ASP A 25 2.80 -10.26 -19.52
CA ASP A 25 1.48 -10.15 -20.16
C ASP A 25 0.59 -9.19 -19.38
N PRO A 26 0.24 -8.01 -19.94
CA PRO A 26 -0.61 -7.04 -19.26
C PRO A 26 -2.07 -7.50 -19.12
N ASN A 27 -2.49 -8.57 -19.82
CA ASN A 27 -3.83 -9.14 -19.70
C ASN A 27 -3.88 -10.35 -18.74
N ASP A 28 -2.75 -10.74 -18.15
CA ASP A 28 -2.70 -11.84 -17.19
C ASP A 28 -3.58 -11.49 -15.97
N PRO A 29 -4.56 -12.33 -15.58
CA PRO A 29 -5.31 -12.14 -14.33
C PRO A 29 -4.41 -11.97 -13.09
N LYS A 30 -3.20 -12.51 -13.13
CA LYS A 30 -2.18 -12.32 -12.09
C LYS A 30 -1.71 -10.87 -11.99
N PHE A 31 -1.53 -10.17 -13.12
CA PHE A 31 -1.20 -8.75 -13.11
C PHE A 31 -2.27 -7.96 -12.35
N LEU A 32 -3.55 -8.19 -12.69
CA LEU A 32 -4.68 -7.57 -12.00
C LEU A 32 -4.68 -7.87 -10.48
N SER A 33 -4.45 -9.13 -10.10
CA SER A 33 -4.38 -9.54 -8.69
C SER A 33 -3.23 -8.86 -7.93
N ILE A 34 -2.07 -8.67 -8.57
CA ILE A 34 -0.92 -7.99 -7.96
C ILE A 34 -1.22 -6.50 -7.82
N SER A 35 -1.83 -5.86 -8.84
CA SER A 35 -2.24 -4.45 -8.77
C SER A 35 -3.21 -4.20 -7.61
N GLN A 36 -4.23 -5.05 -7.45
CA GLN A 36 -5.15 -4.94 -6.32
C GLN A 36 -4.45 -5.12 -4.97
N SER A 37 -3.46 -6.03 -4.89
CA SER A 37 -2.66 -6.24 -3.69
C SER A 37 -1.80 -5.01 -3.35
N LEU A 38 -1.24 -4.37 -4.37
CA LEU A 38 -0.48 -3.12 -4.23
C LEU A 38 -1.37 -1.98 -3.71
N ASP A 39 -2.59 -1.84 -4.24
CA ASP A 39 -3.55 -0.83 -3.78
C ASP A 39 -3.90 -1.00 -2.29
N VAL A 40 -4.10 -2.23 -1.83
CA VAL A 40 -4.36 -2.52 -0.41
C VAL A 40 -3.17 -2.11 0.46
N LEU A 41 -1.94 -2.35 0.00
CA LEU A 41 -0.73 -1.96 0.73
C LEU A 41 -0.55 -0.44 0.78
N LEU A 42 -0.78 0.26 -0.33
CA LEU A 42 -0.75 1.72 -0.40
C LEU A 42 -1.79 2.35 0.53
N ASN A 43 -3.00 1.80 0.57
CA ASN A 43 -4.06 2.24 1.49
C ASN A 43 -3.66 2.06 2.96
N LYS A 44 -3.11 0.89 3.32
CA LYS A 44 -2.59 0.64 4.68
C LYS A 44 -1.48 1.61 5.05
N TYR A 45 -0.56 1.87 4.13
CA TYR A 45 0.54 2.81 4.32
C TYR A 45 0.04 4.25 4.51
N SER A 46 -0.90 4.70 3.67
CA SER A 46 -1.54 6.01 3.80
C SER A 46 -2.23 6.18 5.15
N GLN A 47 -2.98 5.17 5.60
CA GLN A 47 -3.61 5.19 6.93
C GLN A 47 -2.57 5.22 8.06
N ALA A 48 -1.50 4.44 7.95
CA ALA A 48 -0.42 4.45 8.94
C ALA A 48 0.26 5.82 9.04
N LEU A 49 0.50 6.48 7.91
CA LEU A 49 1.04 7.84 7.89
C LEU A 49 0.08 8.86 8.52
N LYS A 50 -1.23 8.76 8.24
CA LYS A 50 -2.25 9.64 8.85
C LYS A 50 -2.28 9.50 10.37
N LYS A 51 -2.13 8.27 10.89
CA LYS A 51 -2.05 8.00 12.33
C LYS A 51 -0.79 8.60 12.98
N VAL A 52 0.34 8.59 12.27
CA VAL A 52 1.58 9.23 12.79
C VAL A 52 1.51 10.75 12.71
N LYS A 53 0.79 11.31 11.74
CA LYS A 53 0.71 12.76 11.50
C LYS A 53 -0.38 13.47 12.32
N LYS A 54 -1.38 12.74 12.83
CA LYS A 54 -2.28 13.28 13.86
C LYS A 54 -1.58 13.15 15.21
N PRO A 55 -1.05 14.23 15.81
CA PRO A 55 -0.96 14.26 17.26
C PRO A 55 -2.40 14.14 17.79
N ASP A 56 -2.55 13.49 18.93
CA ASP A 56 -3.81 13.45 19.67
C ASP A 56 -4.29 14.89 19.93
N ILE A 57 -5.14 15.40 19.04
CA ILE A 57 -6.06 16.49 19.38
C ILE A 57 -7.39 15.78 19.60
N ASP A 58 -7.54 15.33 20.85
CA ASP A 58 -8.86 15.14 21.44
C ASP A 58 -9.67 16.42 21.28
N GLY A 59 -10.95 16.27 20.94
CA GLY A 59 -12.03 17.23 21.20
C GLY A 59 -11.89 18.64 20.63
N ASP A 60 -12.71 18.99 19.64
CA ASP A 60 -13.96 19.66 19.99
C ASP A 60 -14.89 19.85 18.79
N SER A 61 -16.16 19.64 19.08
CA SER A 61 -17.38 20.03 18.38
C SER A 61 -17.26 21.33 17.58
N TYR A 62 -17.81 21.36 16.36
CA TYR A 62 -18.90 22.25 15.93
C TYR A 62 -19.51 21.74 14.62
#